data_AF-A0A9P1IX96-F1
#
_entry.id   AF-A0A9P1IX96-F1
#
_cell.length_a   1.000
_cell.length_b   1.000
_cell.length_c   1.000
_cell.angle_alpha   90.00
_cell.angle_beta   90.00
_cell.angle_gamma   90.00
#
_symmetry.space_group_name_H-M   'P 1'
#
loop_
_entity.id
_entity.type
_entity.pdbx_description
1 polymer ?
#
loop_
_entity_poly.entity_id
_entity_poly.type
_entity_poly.pdbx_seq_one_letter_code
_entity_poly.pdbx_strand_id
1 'polypeptide(L)'
;MNSSNETAVSIDDFTWFEFMFYECAGVIGAIFNVIVLYIALRYINTEDKPRQIIVINMAIADFLMCIVYMVTRPYLTKFPIFLCRPYYIVIWTCQMSSCLNLVWLNVDKLIYIQFPLHYYQIVNRRRLLWLSMATWGGLLSFNLAVGYFLNVNGSCIQVSVDSVLYVLSPIFYVVMIIVSFSLSALIYCIAHNLAHMEERQRSRLFHRLFFLFSSTLWTFFTSLPYRLMYIILKHCPQCGSQAFYWCVTVFFRVLIVGIMMNPAITIWTQRIYRLRLIRIFGKFRDNSSTEVLMVSNRRASDRPPEHQPLRCDL
;
A
#
# COMPACT_ATOMS: atom_id res chain seq x y z
N MET A 1 8.89 -9.97 56.22
CA MET A 1 7.98 -10.74 55.35
C MET A 1 8.25 -10.32 53.92
N ASN A 2 8.94 -11.18 53.19
CA ASN A 2 9.22 -11.09 51.76
C ASN A 2 7.94 -11.24 50.94
N SER A 3 7.81 -10.43 49.89
CA SER A 3 7.66 -10.81 48.48
C SER A 3 6.68 -9.86 47.75
N SER A 4 7.27 -8.80 47.21
CA SER A 4 6.76 -8.03 46.08
C SER A 4 6.62 -8.94 44.85
N ASN A 5 5.41 -9.41 44.58
CA ASN A 5 5.05 -9.95 43.26
C ASN A 5 4.70 -8.78 42.34
N GLU A 6 5.73 -8.07 41.88
CA GLU A 6 5.61 -7.19 40.72
C GLU A 6 5.48 -8.06 39.47
N THR A 7 4.26 -8.09 38.96
CA THR A 7 3.86 -8.20 37.55
C THR A 7 5.02 -8.23 36.54
N ALA A 8 5.52 -9.43 36.23
CA ALA A 8 6.18 -9.67 34.96
C ALA A 8 5.08 -9.68 33.87
N VAL A 9 4.84 -8.50 33.29
CA VAL A 9 4.04 -8.36 32.07
C VAL A 9 4.62 -9.30 31.03
N SER A 10 3.82 -10.29 30.63
CA SER A 10 4.13 -11.28 29.60
C SER A 10 4.73 -10.59 28.38
N ILE A 11 5.95 -11.00 28.02
CA ILE A 11 6.50 -10.80 26.69
C ILE A 11 5.43 -11.27 25.72
N ASP A 12 4.93 -10.39 24.84
CA ASP A 12 3.99 -10.77 23.77
C ASP A 12 4.69 -11.80 22.88
N ASP A 13 4.54 -13.08 23.22
CA ASP A 13 4.95 -14.19 22.37
C ASP A 13 4.02 -14.18 21.16
N PHE A 14 4.51 -13.60 20.06
CA PHE A 14 3.82 -13.63 18.78
C PHE A 14 3.40 -15.06 18.49
N THR A 15 2.10 -15.26 18.27
CA THR A 15 1.63 -16.58 17.84
C THR A 15 2.25 -16.92 16.48
N TRP A 16 2.51 -18.21 16.23
CA TRP A 16 3.05 -18.65 14.93
C TRP A 16 2.21 -18.15 13.75
N PHE A 17 0.89 -18.09 13.93
CA PHE A 17 -0.02 -17.51 12.96
C PHE A 17 0.25 -16.03 12.69
N GLU A 18 0.45 -15.21 13.72
CA GLU A 18 0.73 -13.78 13.55
C GLU A 18 2.09 -13.55 12.89
N PHE A 19 3.10 -14.32 13.30
CA PHE A 19 4.41 -14.29 12.66
C PHE A 19 4.29 -14.52 11.14
N MET A 20 3.63 -15.61 10.75
CA MET A 20 3.43 -15.93 9.33
C MET A 20 2.55 -14.92 8.61
N PHE A 21 1.55 -14.35 9.28
CA PHE A 21 0.68 -13.32 8.72
C PHE A 21 1.48 -12.06 8.35
N TYR A 22 2.31 -11.53 9.26
CA TYR A 22 3.10 -10.34 9.02
C TYR A 22 4.13 -10.53 7.91
N GLU A 23 4.86 -11.64 7.93
CA GLU A 23 5.87 -11.97 6.93
C GLU A 23 5.25 -12.15 5.53
N CYS A 24 4.21 -12.99 5.43
CA CYS A 24 3.54 -13.23 4.15
C CYS A 24 2.91 -11.93 3.60
N ALA A 25 2.21 -11.15 4.44
CA ALA A 25 1.61 -9.89 4.01
C ALA A 25 2.68 -8.88 3.57
N GLY A 26 3.80 -8.79 4.30
CA GLY A 26 4.93 -7.94 3.97
C GLY A 26 5.55 -8.33 2.62
N VAL A 27 5.86 -9.60 2.41
CA VAL A 27 6.47 -10.10 1.16
C VAL A 27 5.52 -9.92 -0.03
N ILE A 28 4.25 -10.33 0.10
CA ILE A 28 3.26 -10.21 -0.99
C ILE A 28 3.03 -8.72 -1.34
N GLY A 29 2.86 -7.87 -0.33
CA GLY A 29 2.68 -6.43 -0.52
C GLY A 29 3.91 -5.77 -1.15
N ALA A 30 5.11 -6.17 -0.75
CA ALA A 30 6.35 -5.68 -1.36
C ALA A 30 6.44 -6.09 -2.83
N ILE A 31 6.10 -7.34 -3.18
CA ILE A 31 6.09 -7.81 -4.58
C ILE A 31 5.13 -6.97 -5.43
N PHE A 32 3.89 -6.74 -4.98
CA PHE A 32 2.94 -5.93 -5.74
C PHE A 32 3.41 -4.49 -5.91
N ASN A 33 3.95 -3.87 -4.86
CA ASN A 33 4.49 -2.52 -4.97
C ASN A 33 5.70 -2.46 -5.92
N VAL A 34 6.62 -3.44 -5.87
CA VAL A 34 7.76 -3.53 -6.79
C VAL A 34 7.29 -3.67 -8.24
N ILE A 35 6.26 -4.46 -8.50
CA ILE A 35 5.66 -4.57 -9.85
C ILE A 35 5.14 -3.21 -10.32
N VAL A 36 4.40 -2.49 -9.47
CA VAL A 36 3.91 -1.13 -9.78
C VAL A 36 5.08 -0.19 -10.07
N LEU A 37 6.08 -0.14 -9.19
CA LEU A 37 7.24 0.74 -9.33
C LEU A 37 8.05 0.39 -10.58
N TYR A 38 8.30 -0.89 -10.84
CA TYR A 38 9.00 -1.34 -12.04
C TYR A 38 8.27 -0.89 -13.32
N ILE A 39 6.94 -1.11 -13.37
CA ILE A 39 6.15 -0.69 -14.53
C ILE A 39 6.19 0.83 -14.70
N ALA A 40 6.06 1.57 -13.59
CA ALA A 40 6.03 3.02 -13.61
C ALA A 40 7.37 3.61 -14.06
N LEU A 41 8.47 3.17 -13.48
CA LEU A 41 9.81 3.70 -13.77
C LEU A 41 10.30 3.31 -15.18
N ARG A 42 9.93 2.11 -15.67
CA ARG A 42 10.42 1.61 -16.96
C ARG A 42 9.56 1.99 -18.16
N TYR A 43 8.23 2.07 -18.00
CA TYR A 43 7.30 2.17 -19.13
C TYR A 43 6.40 3.41 -19.11
N ILE A 44 6.44 4.23 -18.07
CA ILE A 44 5.61 5.43 -17.97
C ILE A 44 6.49 6.67 -18.07
N ASN A 45 6.26 7.47 -19.12
CA ASN A 45 6.79 8.82 -19.16
C ASN A 45 5.97 9.73 -18.23
N THR A 46 6.60 10.24 -17.18
CA THR A 46 5.96 11.13 -16.19
C THR A 46 5.77 12.55 -16.71
N GLU A 47 6.38 12.91 -17.84
CA GLU A 47 6.12 14.18 -18.53
C GLU A 47 4.74 14.17 -19.19
N ASP A 48 4.41 13.09 -19.89
CA ASP A 48 3.11 12.92 -20.54
C ASP A 48 2.00 12.61 -19.55
N LYS A 49 2.32 11.94 -18.44
CA LYS A 49 1.35 11.46 -17.45
C LYS A 49 1.76 11.88 -16.03
N PRO A 50 1.71 13.18 -15.72
CA PRO A 50 2.21 13.73 -14.46
C PRO A 50 1.52 13.10 -13.23
N ARG A 51 0.22 12.80 -13.31
CA ARG A 51 -0.56 12.07 -12.29
C ARG A 51 0.13 10.81 -11.74
N GLN A 52 0.92 10.11 -12.56
CA GLN A 52 1.59 8.88 -12.16
C GLN A 52 2.66 9.12 -11.08
N ILE A 53 3.14 10.36 -10.90
CA ILE A 53 4.01 10.74 -9.79
C ILE A 53 3.34 10.49 -8.44
N ILE A 54 2.05 10.79 -8.31
CA ILE A 54 1.29 10.55 -7.07
C ILE A 54 1.16 9.04 -6.80
N VAL A 55 0.88 8.26 -7.86
CA VAL A 55 0.79 6.79 -7.78
C VAL A 55 2.13 6.17 -7.38
N ILE A 56 3.24 6.65 -7.95
CA ILE A 56 4.60 6.21 -7.60
C ILE A 56 4.90 6.53 -6.13
N ASN A 57 4.58 7.75 -5.67
CA ASN A 57 4.79 8.14 -4.28
C ASN A 57 4.00 7.25 -3.30
N MET A 58 2.73 6.99 -3.60
CA MET A 58 1.91 6.07 -2.82
C MET A 58 2.54 4.67 -2.77
N ALA A 59 2.97 4.13 -3.92
CA ALA A 59 3.61 2.82 -3.99
C ALA A 59 4.96 2.74 -3.26
N ILE A 60 5.76 3.82 -3.25
CA ILE A 60 6.99 3.91 -2.45
C ILE A 60 6.66 3.85 -0.96
N ALA A 61 5.65 4.61 -0.52
CA ALA A 61 5.23 4.62 0.88
C ALA A 61 4.71 3.25 1.33
N ASP A 62 3.86 2.61 0.52
CA ASP A 62 3.34 1.27 0.80
C ASP A 62 4.45 0.20 0.75
N PHE A 63 5.41 0.31 -0.18
CA PHE A 63 6.58 -0.57 -0.24
C PHE A 63 7.44 -0.48 1.02
N LEU A 64 7.74 0.74 1.47
CA LEU A 64 8.48 0.96 2.72
C LEU A 64 7.70 0.42 3.92
N MET A 65 6.37 0.57 3.96
CA MET A 65 5.55 -0.07 5.00
C MET A 65 5.65 -1.59 4.97
N CYS A 66 5.59 -2.22 3.80
CA CYS A 66 5.70 -3.67 3.69
C CYS A 66 7.05 -4.19 4.21
N ILE A 67 8.16 -3.56 3.85
CA ILE A 67 9.50 -4.00 4.26
C ILE A 67 9.84 -3.56 5.68
N VAL A 68 9.69 -2.28 5.99
CA VAL A 68 10.12 -1.73 7.28
C VAL A 68 9.16 -2.17 8.38
N TYR A 69 7.85 -2.08 8.17
CA TYR A 69 6.89 -2.45 9.23
C TYR A 69 6.56 -3.93 9.23
N MET A 70 5.97 -4.46 8.15
CA MET A 70 5.34 -5.78 8.20
C MET A 70 6.38 -6.89 8.41
N VAL A 71 7.47 -6.90 7.62
CA VAL A 71 8.52 -7.92 7.75
C VAL A 71 9.25 -7.81 9.09
N THR A 72 9.48 -6.61 9.63
CA THR A 72 10.30 -6.49 10.85
C THR A 72 9.51 -6.52 12.17
N ARG A 73 8.18 -6.32 12.12
CA ARG A 73 7.32 -6.28 13.32
C ARG A 73 7.49 -7.49 14.25
N PRO A 74 7.60 -8.74 13.77
CA PRO A 74 7.81 -9.90 14.65
C PRO A 74 9.18 -9.92 15.35
N TYR A 75 10.18 -9.20 14.84
CA TYR A 75 11.54 -9.16 15.39
C TYR A 75 11.81 -7.93 16.26
N LEU A 76 10.78 -7.13 16.54
CA LEU A 76 10.93 -5.84 17.19
C LEU A 76 11.48 -5.93 18.63
N THR A 77 11.38 -7.09 19.28
CA THR A 77 12.05 -7.39 20.58
C THR A 77 13.57 -7.41 20.47
N LYS A 78 14.12 -7.77 19.30
CA LYS A 78 15.57 -7.89 19.05
C LYS A 78 16.19 -6.60 18.54
N PHE A 79 15.37 -5.57 18.27
CA PHE A 79 15.86 -4.31 17.74
C PHE A 79 16.61 -3.53 18.82
N PRO A 80 17.74 -2.88 18.48
CA PRO A 80 18.44 -2.02 19.41
C PRO A 80 17.60 -0.77 19.71
N ILE A 81 17.65 -0.31 20.95
CA ILE A 81 16.79 0.77 21.49
C ILE A 81 16.90 2.06 20.66
N PHE A 82 18.09 2.39 20.16
CA PHE A 82 18.30 3.60 19.36
C PHE A 82 17.55 3.57 18.01
N LEU A 83 17.20 2.39 17.48
CA LEU A 83 16.42 2.24 16.26
C LEU A 83 14.91 2.34 16.47
N CYS A 84 14.40 2.27 17.71
CA CYS A 84 12.95 2.30 17.94
C CYS A 84 12.32 3.63 17.49
N ARG A 85 12.92 4.77 17.85
CA ARG A 85 12.44 6.10 17.46
C ARG A 85 12.37 6.27 15.94
N PRO A 86 13.47 6.10 15.17
CA PRO A 86 13.42 6.24 13.72
C PRO A 86 12.49 5.21 13.08
N TYR A 87 12.38 3.99 13.62
CA TYR A 87 11.43 2.98 13.16
C TYR A 87 9.98 3.48 13.18
N TYR A 88 9.51 4.00 14.32
CA TYR A 88 8.14 4.52 14.43
C TYR A 88 7.91 5.77 13.57
N ILE A 89 8.88 6.68 13.49
CA ILE A 89 8.80 7.88 12.64
C ILE A 89 8.65 7.50 11.17
N VAL A 90 9.43 6.53 10.68
CA VAL A 90 9.34 6.05 9.29
C VAL A 90 7.97 5.44 9.04
N ILE A 91 7.47 4.62 9.95
CA ILE A 91 6.18 3.94 9.81
C ILE A 91 5.02 4.93 9.75
N TRP A 92 4.96 5.86 10.71
CA TRP A 92 3.91 6.87 10.72
C TRP A 92 3.98 7.76 9.48
N THR A 93 5.19 8.16 9.07
CA THR A 93 5.38 8.98 7.87
C THR A 93 4.93 8.25 6.61
N CYS A 94 5.33 7.00 6.41
CA CYS A 94 4.94 6.22 5.24
C CYS A 94 3.43 5.98 5.21
N GLN A 95 2.84 5.59 6.33
CA GLN A 95 1.40 5.36 6.39
C GLN A 95 0.59 6.66 6.17
N MET A 96 1.01 7.80 6.73
CA MET A 96 0.37 9.10 6.44
C MET A 96 0.55 9.50 4.98
N SER A 97 1.73 9.27 4.42
CA SER A 97 2.05 9.58 3.03
C SER A 97 1.17 8.79 2.08
N SER A 98 0.95 7.50 2.33
CA SER A 98 0.03 6.67 1.55
C SER A 98 -1.39 7.24 1.55
N CYS A 99 -1.94 7.55 2.73
CA CYS A 99 -3.28 8.14 2.85
C CYS A 99 -3.39 9.52 2.18
N LEU A 100 -2.39 10.39 2.34
CA LEU A 100 -2.41 11.72 1.75
C LEU A 100 -2.27 11.68 0.22
N ASN A 101 -1.48 10.75 -0.32
CA ASN A 101 -1.43 10.54 -1.77
C ASN A 101 -2.78 10.08 -2.34
N LEU A 102 -3.58 9.34 -1.58
CA LEU A 102 -4.95 8.99 -1.97
C LEU A 102 -5.86 10.22 -2.04
N VAL A 103 -5.73 11.16 -1.11
CA VAL A 103 -6.41 12.47 -1.17
C VAL A 103 -5.96 13.23 -2.42
N TRP A 104 -4.65 13.29 -2.68
CA TRP A 104 -4.13 13.96 -3.87
C TRP A 104 -4.63 13.34 -5.18
N LEU A 105 -4.76 12.01 -5.26
CA LEU A 105 -5.37 11.35 -6.41
C LEU A 105 -6.83 11.77 -6.60
N ASN A 106 -7.59 11.89 -5.52
CA ASN A 106 -8.97 12.38 -5.55
C ASN A 106 -9.04 13.84 -6.02
N VAL A 107 -8.20 14.72 -5.48
CA VAL A 107 -8.09 16.13 -5.90
C VAL A 107 -7.73 16.24 -7.39
N ASP A 108 -6.73 15.51 -7.86
CA ASP A 108 -6.31 15.50 -9.26
C ASP A 108 -7.38 14.91 -10.20
N LYS A 109 -8.23 13.99 -9.71
CA LYS A 109 -9.43 13.57 -10.47
C LYS A 109 -10.50 14.65 -10.51
N LEU A 110 -10.74 15.34 -9.40
CA LEU A 110 -11.71 16.43 -9.34
C LEU A 110 -11.33 17.56 -10.30
N ILE A 111 -10.06 18.00 -10.27
CA ILE A 111 -9.54 19.03 -11.19
C ILE A 111 -9.70 18.59 -12.65
N TYR A 112 -9.39 17.33 -12.96
CA TYR A 112 -9.54 16.80 -14.32
C TYR A 112 -10.99 16.84 -14.83
N ILE A 113 -11.97 16.58 -13.95
CA ILE A 113 -13.40 16.58 -14.32
C ILE A 113 -13.94 18.01 -14.42
N GLN A 114 -13.62 18.88 -13.46
CA GLN A 114 -14.14 20.24 -13.42
C GLN A 114 -13.49 21.14 -14.48
N PHE A 115 -12.19 20.97 -14.73
CA PHE A 115 -11.40 21.86 -15.59
C PHE A 115 -10.60 21.09 -16.65
N PRO A 116 -11.26 20.37 -17.59
CA PRO A 116 -10.56 19.53 -18.56
C PRO A 116 -9.62 20.32 -19.50
N LEU A 117 -10.00 21.54 -19.90
CA LEU A 117 -9.21 22.39 -20.80
C LEU A 117 -7.94 22.94 -20.14
N HIS A 118 -8.03 23.31 -18.87
CA HIS A 118 -6.92 23.90 -18.11
C HIS A 118 -6.11 22.85 -17.32
N TYR A 119 -6.49 21.57 -17.40
CA TYR A 119 -5.88 20.49 -16.62
C TYR A 119 -4.35 20.45 -16.75
N TYR A 120 -3.82 20.50 -17.98
CA TYR A 120 -2.38 20.43 -18.23
C TYR A 120 -1.62 21.70 -17.81
N GLN A 121 -2.31 22.82 -17.67
CA GLN A 121 -1.72 24.05 -17.13
C GLN A 121 -1.66 24.00 -15.59
N ILE A 122 -2.68 23.40 -14.95
CA ILE A 122 -2.77 23.26 -13.49
C ILE A 122 -1.83 22.14 -13.01
N VAL A 123 -2.01 20.94 -13.56
CA VAL A 123 -1.31 19.70 -13.19
C VAL A 123 -0.18 19.44 -14.16
N ASN A 124 1.03 19.84 -13.78
CA ASN A 124 2.26 19.57 -14.53
C ASN A 124 3.27 18.82 -13.66
N ARG A 125 4.28 18.22 -14.31
CA ARG A 125 5.31 17.41 -13.66
C ARG A 125 6.03 18.17 -12.55
N ARG A 126 6.46 19.41 -12.81
CA ARG A 126 7.23 20.22 -11.84
C ARG A 126 6.41 20.49 -10.58
N ARG A 127 5.14 20.88 -10.71
CA ARG A 127 4.24 21.13 -9.58
C ARG A 127 3.96 19.86 -8.78
N LEU A 128 3.75 18.71 -9.43
CA LEU A 128 3.55 17.45 -8.73
C LEU A 128 4.80 16.93 -8.01
N LEU A 129 5.99 17.18 -8.56
CA LEU A 129 7.25 16.90 -7.85
C LEU A 129 7.40 17.78 -6.61
N TRP A 130 7.09 19.08 -6.71
CA TRP A 130 7.06 19.97 -5.54
C TRP A 130 6.02 19.54 -4.51
N LEU A 131 4.81 19.17 -4.95
CA LEU A 131 3.74 18.66 -4.09
C LEU A 131 4.18 17.40 -3.35
N SER A 132 4.85 16.48 -4.04
CA SER A 132 5.41 15.26 -3.46
C SER A 132 6.49 15.56 -2.43
N MET A 133 7.46 16.42 -2.75
CA MET A 133 8.51 16.83 -1.81
C MET A 133 7.93 17.54 -0.58
N ALA A 134 6.96 18.42 -0.77
CA ALA A 134 6.26 19.10 0.33
C ALA A 134 5.46 18.11 1.19
N THR A 135 4.82 17.11 0.58
CA THR A 135 4.09 16.06 1.29
C THR A 135 5.03 15.25 2.18
N TRP A 136 6.13 14.73 1.63
CA TRP A 136 7.12 13.97 2.41
C TRP A 136 7.77 14.82 3.49
N GLY A 137 8.23 16.04 3.15
CA GLY A 137 8.87 16.93 4.10
C GLY A 137 7.96 17.37 5.23
N GLY A 138 6.71 17.73 4.92
CA GLY A 138 5.71 18.13 5.92
C GLY A 138 5.34 16.99 6.86
N LEU A 139 5.08 15.80 6.32
CA LEU A 139 4.74 14.63 7.13
C LEU A 139 5.92 14.14 7.97
N LEU A 140 7.14 14.15 7.41
CA LEU A 140 8.34 13.77 8.16
C LEU A 140 8.58 14.77 9.30
N SER A 141 8.46 16.07 9.04
CA SER A 141 8.63 17.11 10.08
C SER A 141 7.60 16.96 11.19
N PHE A 142 6.34 16.73 10.84
CA PHE A 142 5.27 16.47 11.81
C PHE A 142 5.57 15.23 12.66
N ASN A 143 5.96 14.11 12.04
CA ASN A 143 6.23 12.88 12.77
C ASN A 143 7.54 12.91 13.57
N LEU A 144 8.53 13.71 13.16
CA LEU A 144 9.72 14.00 13.96
C LEU A 144 9.34 14.76 15.24
N ALA A 145 8.46 15.75 15.14
CA ALA A 145 7.96 16.50 16.29
C ALA A 145 7.20 15.58 17.27
N VAL A 146 6.32 14.70 16.77
CA VAL A 146 5.64 13.69 17.60
C VAL A 146 6.62 12.68 18.20
N GLY A 147 7.56 12.18 17.38
CA GLY A 147 8.56 11.20 17.76
C GLY A 147 9.58 11.71 18.80
N TYR A 148 9.76 13.02 18.92
CA TYR A 148 10.58 13.63 19.98
C TYR A 148 10.03 13.29 21.38
N PHE A 149 8.71 13.21 21.52
CA PHE A 149 8.02 12.84 22.77
C PHE A 149 7.85 11.33 22.96
N LEU A 150 8.42 10.50 22.07
CA LEU A 150 8.38 9.03 22.20
C LEU A 150 9.36 8.57 23.28
N ASN A 151 8.83 7.96 24.32
CA ASN A 151 9.61 7.29 25.35
C ASN A 151 9.65 5.78 25.11
N VAL A 152 10.83 5.18 25.20
CA VAL A 152 11.07 3.76 24.91
C VAL A 152 11.47 3.08 26.22
N ASN A 153 10.63 2.17 26.71
CA ASN A 153 10.87 1.46 27.96
C ASN A 153 11.41 0.06 27.64
N GLY A 154 12.73 -0.10 27.67
CA GLY A 154 13.40 -1.40 27.52
C GLY A 154 13.46 -1.92 26.07
N SER A 155 12.32 -2.15 25.42
CA SER A 155 12.24 -2.69 24.06
C SER A 155 11.42 -1.81 23.11
N CYS A 156 11.62 -1.98 21.80
CA CYS A 156 10.85 -1.25 20.78
C CYS A 156 9.35 -1.62 20.76
N ILE A 157 8.90 -2.65 21.49
CA ILE A 157 7.48 -2.98 21.61
C ILE A 157 6.80 -2.09 22.65
N GLN A 158 7.52 -1.75 23.72
CA GLN A 158 7.02 -0.98 24.86
C GLN A 158 7.36 0.50 24.69
N VAL A 159 6.64 1.15 23.78
CA VAL A 159 6.72 2.60 23.58
C VAL A 159 5.55 3.30 24.22
N SER A 160 5.84 4.41 24.90
CA SER A 160 4.85 5.34 25.42
C SER A 160 5.04 6.71 24.78
N VAL A 161 3.93 7.36 24.45
CA VAL A 161 3.88 8.74 23.95
C VAL A 161 2.88 9.48 24.81
N ASP A 162 3.10 10.78 25.00
CA ASP A 162 2.10 11.64 25.62
C ASP A 162 0.72 11.43 24.97
N SER A 163 -0.29 11.29 25.82
CA SER A 163 -1.62 10.85 25.38
C SER A 163 -2.29 11.84 24.43
N VAL A 164 -2.03 13.15 24.59
CA VAL A 164 -2.63 14.18 23.73
C VAL A 164 -1.96 14.17 22.36
N LEU A 165 -0.63 14.20 22.32
CA LEU A 165 0.14 14.20 21.07
C LEU A 165 -0.08 12.92 20.26
N TYR A 166 -0.17 11.78 20.94
CA TYR A 166 -0.42 10.51 20.28
C TYR A 166 -1.82 10.43 19.65
N VAL A 167 -2.83 11.08 20.24
CA VAL A 167 -4.21 11.12 19.73
C VAL A 167 -4.37 12.04 18.50
N LEU A 168 -3.53 13.06 18.36
CA LEU A 168 -3.57 13.94 17.18
C LEU A 168 -3.28 13.17 15.87
N SER A 169 -2.38 12.20 15.91
CA SER A 169 -2.02 11.35 14.77
C SER A 169 -3.22 10.58 14.18
N PRO A 170 -3.96 9.74 14.94
CA PRO A 170 -5.15 9.05 14.43
C PRO A 170 -6.27 10.00 14.03
N ILE A 171 -6.43 11.17 14.67
CA ILE A 171 -7.39 12.19 14.20
C ILE A 171 -7.00 12.69 12.80
N PHE A 172 -5.73 12.99 12.58
CA PHE A 172 -5.24 13.42 11.27
C PHE A 172 -5.49 12.36 10.19
N TYR A 173 -5.31 11.07 10.51
CA TYR A 173 -5.69 9.96 9.62
C TYR A 173 -7.18 9.94 9.30
N VAL A 174 -8.04 10.06 10.31
CA VAL A 174 -9.50 10.09 10.14
C VAL A 174 -9.90 11.23 9.22
N VAL A 175 -9.34 12.43 9.41
CA VAL A 175 -9.59 13.59 8.54
C VAL A 175 -9.18 13.30 7.11
N MET A 176 -7.99 12.76 6.86
CA MET A 176 -7.54 12.41 5.50
C MET A 176 -8.47 11.40 4.83
N ILE A 177 -8.90 10.35 5.56
CA ILE A 177 -9.79 9.30 5.02
C ILE A 177 -11.17 9.89 4.71
N ILE A 178 -11.74 10.69 5.61
CA ILE A 178 -13.05 11.34 5.40
C ILE A 178 -12.98 12.28 4.21
N VAL A 179 -11.96 13.15 4.14
CA VAL A 179 -11.79 14.08 3.00
C VAL A 179 -11.66 13.31 1.69
N SER A 180 -10.85 12.24 1.66
CA SER A 180 -10.71 11.38 0.48
C SER A 180 -12.04 10.79 0.04
N PHE A 181 -12.82 10.26 0.99
CA PHE A 181 -14.13 9.67 0.73
C PHE A 181 -15.15 10.70 0.26
N SER A 182 -15.22 11.86 0.92
CA SER A 182 -16.09 12.97 0.53
C SER A 182 -15.77 13.49 -0.88
N LEU A 183 -14.48 13.61 -1.24
CA LEU A 183 -14.06 14.00 -2.59
C LEU A 183 -14.47 12.95 -3.63
N SER A 184 -14.29 11.66 -3.32
CA SER A 184 -14.80 10.57 -4.15
C SER A 184 -16.32 10.70 -4.35
N ALA A 185 -17.09 10.82 -3.27
CA ALA A 185 -18.55 10.97 -3.35
C ALA A 185 -18.97 12.20 -4.18
N LEU A 186 -18.29 13.34 -3.99
CA LEU A 186 -18.52 14.54 -4.79
C LEU A 186 -18.26 14.30 -6.28
N ILE A 187 -17.15 13.64 -6.62
CA ILE A 187 -16.83 13.26 -7.99
C ILE A 187 -17.91 12.36 -8.58
N TYR A 188 -18.43 11.41 -7.80
CA TYR A 188 -19.51 10.53 -8.22
C TYR A 188 -20.78 11.34 -8.54
N CYS A 189 -21.17 12.24 -7.64
CA CYS A 189 -22.33 13.10 -7.82
C CYS A 189 -22.19 14.00 -9.07
N ILE A 190 -21.02 14.62 -9.27
CA ILE A 190 -20.74 15.42 -10.46
C ILE A 190 -20.83 14.55 -11.72
N ALA A 191 -20.18 13.38 -11.73
CA ALA A 191 -20.18 12.48 -12.87
C ALA A 191 -21.58 11.96 -13.22
N HIS A 192 -22.42 11.74 -12.21
CA HIS A 192 -23.82 11.34 -12.38
C HIS A 192 -24.69 12.48 -12.91
N ASN A 193 -24.51 13.69 -12.39
CA ASN A 193 -25.28 14.87 -12.79
C ASN A 193 -24.89 15.42 -14.17
N LEU A 194 -23.71 15.08 -14.69
CA LEU A 194 -23.31 15.32 -16.08
C LEU A 194 -24.07 14.41 -17.09
N ALA A 195 -25.33 14.05 -16.79
CA ALA A 195 -26.22 13.16 -17.54
C ALA A 195 -26.48 13.58 -19.00
N HIS A 196 -26.02 14.76 -19.41
CA HIS A 196 -26.03 15.22 -20.80
C HIS A 196 -24.89 14.66 -21.66
N MET A 197 -23.94 13.93 -21.06
CA MET A 197 -22.83 13.29 -21.78
C MET A 197 -23.28 12.01 -22.48
N GLU A 198 -22.83 11.83 -23.72
CA GLU A 198 -23.05 10.61 -24.51
C GLU A 198 -22.66 9.36 -23.69
N GLU A 199 -23.49 8.32 -23.69
CA GLU A 199 -23.33 7.15 -22.80
C GLU A 199 -21.93 6.51 -22.89
N ARG A 200 -21.33 6.55 -24.09
CA ARG A 200 -20.00 6.03 -24.36
C ARG A 200 -18.89 6.84 -23.65
N GLN A 201 -19.02 8.16 -23.56
CA GLN A 201 -18.09 9.00 -22.82
C GLN A 201 -18.28 8.83 -21.31
N ARG A 202 -19.54 8.74 -20.84
CA ARG A 202 -19.89 8.46 -19.45
C ARG A 202 -19.26 7.14 -18.97
N SER A 203 -19.45 6.05 -19.71
CA SER A 203 -18.87 4.74 -19.38
C SER A 203 -17.33 4.76 -19.30
N ARG A 204 -16.66 5.44 -20.24
CA ARG A 204 -15.19 5.60 -20.20
C ARG A 204 -14.73 6.40 -18.97
N LEU A 205 -15.47 7.41 -18.57
CA LEU A 205 -15.19 8.22 -17.38
C LEU A 205 -15.39 7.40 -16.10
N PHE A 206 -16.51 6.69 -15.95
CA PHE A 206 -16.74 5.78 -14.82
C PHE A 206 -15.66 4.70 -14.71
N HIS A 207 -15.26 4.09 -15.84
CA HIS A 207 -14.22 3.08 -15.83
C HIS A 207 -12.84 3.65 -15.41
N ARG A 208 -12.58 4.94 -15.67
CA ARG A 208 -11.37 5.65 -15.20
C ARG A 208 -11.45 6.07 -13.73
N LEU A 209 -12.66 6.21 -13.19
CA LEU A 209 -12.91 6.54 -11.79
C LEU A 209 -13.00 5.32 -10.88
N PHE A 210 -13.32 4.16 -11.43
CA PHE A 210 -13.42 2.90 -10.69
C PHE A 210 -12.19 2.63 -9.79
N PHE A 211 -10.97 2.88 -10.30
CA PHE A 211 -9.74 2.82 -9.49
C PHE A 211 -9.81 3.67 -8.22
N LEU A 212 -10.17 4.94 -8.39
CA LEU A 212 -10.20 5.94 -7.31
C LEU A 212 -11.23 5.55 -6.25
N PHE A 213 -12.41 5.13 -6.70
CA PHE A 213 -13.49 4.69 -5.83
C PHE A 213 -13.12 3.41 -5.09
N SER A 214 -12.62 2.39 -5.78
CA SER A 214 -12.25 1.13 -5.15
C SER A 214 -11.16 1.32 -4.10
N SER A 215 -10.11 2.10 -4.40
CA SER A 215 -9.02 2.32 -3.44
C SER A 215 -9.46 3.19 -2.25
N THR A 216 -10.27 4.22 -2.48
CA THR A 216 -10.82 5.08 -1.41
C THR A 216 -11.79 4.31 -0.50
N LEU A 217 -12.72 3.56 -1.10
CA LEU A 217 -13.69 2.75 -0.37
C LEU A 217 -13.00 1.64 0.42
N TRP A 218 -11.99 1.00 -0.18
CA TRP A 218 -11.19 -0.02 0.49
C TRP A 218 -10.44 0.55 1.69
N THR A 219 -9.76 1.69 1.52
CA THR A 219 -9.06 2.37 2.62
C THR A 219 -10.03 2.79 3.72
N PHE A 220 -11.21 3.29 3.36
CA PHE A 220 -12.26 3.66 4.30
C PHE A 220 -12.66 2.46 5.17
N PHE A 221 -13.02 1.33 4.57
CA PHE A 221 -13.46 0.15 5.34
C PHE A 221 -12.35 -0.54 6.11
N THR A 222 -11.11 -0.52 5.62
CA THR A 222 -9.99 -1.21 6.27
C THR A 222 -9.30 -0.37 7.34
N SER A 223 -9.22 0.95 7.16
CA SER A 223 -8.44 1.83 8.04
C SER A 223 -9.30 2.63 9.02
N LEU A 224 -10.49 3.10 8.63
CA LEU A 224 -11.30 3.97 9.49
C LEU A 224 -11.78 3.27 10.78
N PRO A 225 -12.32 2.04 10.74
CA PRO A 225 -12.85 1.40 11.95
C PRO A 225 -11.78 1.22 13.03
N TYR A 226 -10.59 0.75 12.66
CA TYR A 226 -9.46 0.61 13.58
C TYR A 226 -9.10 1.94 14.24
N ARG A 227 -8.97 3.02 13.45
CA ARG A 227 -8.57 4.34 13.95
C ARG A 227 -9.62 4.94 14.89
N LEU A 228 -10.90 4.81 14.56
CA LEU A 228 -11.98 5.27 15.44
C LEU A 228 -12.03 4.47 16.74
N MET A 229 -11.99 3.14 16.66
CA MET A 229 -11.98 2.30 17.87
C MET A 229 -10.76 2.57 18.75
N TYR A 230 -9.61 2.82 18.15
CA TYR A 230 -8.39 3.20 18.88
C TYR A 230 -8.56 4.52 19.64
N ILE A 231 -9.14 5.54 19.00
CA ILE A 231 -9.45 6.83 19.65
C ILE A 231 -10.43 6.62 20.81
N ILE A 232 -11.49 5.82 20.62
CA ILE A 232 -12.48 5.52 21.66
C ILE A 232 -11.81 4.84 22.86
N LEU A 233 -10.99 3.82 22.62
CA LEU A 233 -10.30 3.09 23.69
C LEU A 233 -9.39 4.00 24.52
N LYS A 234 -8.73 4.96 23.86
CA LYS A 234 -7.83 5.90 24.52
C LYS A 234 -8.56 6.92 25.39
N HIS A 235 -9.73 7.41 24.97
CA HIS A 235 -10.54 8.38 25.73
C HIS A 235 -11.45 7.73 26.76
N CYS A 236 -11.87 6.49 26.51
CA CYS A 236 -12.69 5.72 27.44
C CYS A 236 -12.12 4.29 27.61
N PRO A 237 -11.08 4.12 28.45
CA PRO A 237 -10.52 2.80 28.73
C PRO A 237 -11.54 1.83 29.34
N GLN A 238 -12.51 2.37 30.10
CA GLN A 238 -13.58 1.60 30.75
C GLN A 238 -14.69 1.17 29.78
N CYS A 239 -14.74 1.72 28.56
CA CYS A 239 -15.72 1.34 27.54
C CYS A 239 -15.35 0.03 26.82
N GLY A 240 -14.13 -0.49 27.03
CA GLY A 240 -13.66 -1.69 26.35
C GLY A 240 -14.22 -2.97 26.96
N SER A 241 -15.19 -3.60 26.31
CA SER A 241 -15.55 -5.00 26.56
C SER A 241 -14.52 -5.93 25.91
N GLN A 242 -14.45 -7.21 26.33
CA GLN A 242 -13.60 -8.22 25.68
C GLN A 242 -13.86 -8.30 24.16
N ALA A 243 -15.13 -8.19 23.76
CA ALA A 243 -15.52 -8.15 22.36
C ALA A 243 -14.96 -6.91 21.64
N PHE A 244 -14.89 -5.76 22.30
CA PHE A 244 -14.32 -4.53 21.73
C PHE A 244 -12.81 -4.67 21.47
N TYR A 245 -12.04 -5.19 22.43
CA TYR A 245 -10.60 -5.44 22.24
C TYR A 245 -10.33 -6.46 21.12
N TRP A 246 -11.17 -7.50 21.02
CA TRP A 246 -11.12 -8.46 19.93
C TRP A 246 -11.40 -7.78 18.57
N CYS A 247 -12.42 -6.93 18.48
CA CYS A 247 -12.73 -6.15 17.28
C CYS A 247 -11.56 -5.23 16.88
N VAL A 248 -10.95 -4.51 17.83
CA VAL A 248 -9.77 -3.66 17.56
C VAL A 248 -8.65 -4.48 16.94
N THR A 249 -8.39 -5.67 17.48
CA THR A 249 -7.35 -6.59 16.99
C THR A 249 -7.66 -7.08 15.58
N VAL A 250 -8.91 -7.43 15.29
CA VAL A 250 -9.36 -7.83 13.95
C VAL A 250 -9.18 -6.69 12.95
N PHE A 251 -9.68 -5.49 13.27
CA PHE A 251 -9.56 -4.34 12.38
C PHE A 251 -8.12 -3.88 12.17
N PHE A 252 -7.25 -4.09 13.16
CA PHE A 252 -5.81 -3.87 12.99
C PHE A 252 -5.20 -4.81 11.95
N ARG A 253 -5.56 -6.10 11.96
CA ARG A 253 -5.13 -7.07 10.93
C ARG A 253 -5.72 -6.72 9.57
N VAL A 254 -6.98 -6.28 9.52
CA VAL A 254 -7.63 -5.80 8.29
C VAL A 254 -6.92 -4.56 7.73
N LEU A 255 -6.44 -3.64 8.57
CA LEU A 255 -5.65 -2.48 8.14
C LEU A 255 -4.35 -2.90 7.44
N ILE A 256 -3.67 -3.93 7.93
CA ILE A 256 -2.43 -4.47 7.31
C ILE A 256 -2.73 -5.01 5.91
N VAL A 257 -3.81 -5.81 5.78
CA VAL A 257 -4.31 -6.28 4.48
C VAL A 257 -4.68 -5.09 3.58
N GLY A 258 -5.23 -4.03 4.18
CA GLY A 258 -5.53 -2.74 3.54
C GLY A 258 -4.35 -2.20 2.73
N ILE A 259 -3.20 -2.07 3.39
CA ILE A 259 -1.95 -1.55 2.80
C ILE A 259 -1.45 -2.46 1.67
N MET A 260 -1.49 -3.78 1.85
CA MET A 260 -1.06 -4.76 0.83
C MET A 260 -1.91 -4.69 -0.46
N MET A 261 -3.19 -4.37 -0.34
CA MET A 261 -4.14 -4.41 -1.45
C MET A 261 -4.12 -3.14 -2.32
N ASN A 262 -3.62 -2.01 -1.83
CA ASN A 262 -3.50 -0.77 -2.61
C ASN A 262 -2.77 -0.92 -3.95
N PRO A 263 -1.56 -1.53 -4.03
CA PRO A 263 -0.91 -1.80 -5.32
C PRO A 263 -1.66 -2.83 -6.17
N ALA A 264 -2.33 -3.82 -5.56
CA ALA A 264 -3.14 -4.79 -6.29
C ALA A 264 -4.34 -4.11 -6.97
N ILE A 265 -5.05 -3.21 -6.26
CA ILE A 265 -6.11 -2.38 -6.82
C ILE A 265 -5.56 -1.51 -7.95
N THR A 266 -4.36 -0.93 -7.78
CA THR A 266 -3.69 -0.14 -8.83
C THR A 266 -3.45 -0.96 -10.10
N ILE A 267 -2.87 -2.16 -9.96
CA ILE A 267 -2.60 -3.07 -11.08
C ILE A 267 -3.91 -3.47 -11.77
N TRP A 268 -4.92 -3.87 -11.00
CA TRP A 268 -6.18 -4.40 -11.51
C TRP A 268 -6.97 -3.35 -12.29
N THR A 269 -7.09 -2.15 -11.72
CA THR A 269 -8.00 -1.12 -12.23
C THR A 269 -7.36 -0.24 -13.29
N GLN A 270 -6.07 0.08 -13.16
CA GLN A 270 -5.39 0.95 -14.12
C GLN A 270 -4.92 0.16 -15.35
N ARG A 271 -5.52 0.48 -16.51
CA ARG A 271 -5.24 -0.19 -17.80
C ARG A 271 -3.75 -0.25 -18.16
N ILE A 272 -2.98 0.80 -17.85
CA ILE A 272 -1.55 0.86 -18.17
C ILE A 272 -0.78 -0.25 -17.44
N TYR A 273 -1.02 -0.40 -16.13
CA TYR A 273 -0.38 -1.42 -15.31
C TYR A 273 -0.86 -2.82 -15.68
N ARG A 274 -2.18 -3.02 -15.81
CA ARG A 274 -2.78 -4.30 -16.22
C ARG A 274 -2.21 -4.83 -17.54
N LEU A 275 -2.19 -3.98 -18.59
CA LEU A 275 -1.70 -4.41 -19.90
C LEU A 275 -0.20 -4.68 -19.93
N ARG A 276 0.59 -3.89 -19.19
CA ARG A 276 2.04 -4.11 -19.11
C ARG A 276 2.36 -5.37 -18.34
N LEU A 277 1.65 -5.65 -17.25
CA LEU A 277 1.79 -6.87 -16.48
C LEU A 277 1.49 -8.11 -17.34
N ILE A 278 0.36 -8.11 -18.06
CA ILE A 278 -0.01 -9.21 -18.97
C ILE A 278 1.07 -9.43 -20.04
N ARG A 279 1.64 -8.36 -20.63
CA ARG A 279 2.73 -8.50 -21.61
C ARG A 279 4.02 -9.04 -21.01
N ILE A 280 4.35 -8.65 -19.79
CA ILE A 280 5.54 -9.16 -19.09
C ILE A 280 5.37 -10.67 -18.86
N PHE A 281 4.24 -11.11 -18.31
CA PHE A 281 3.96 -12.53 -18.12
C PHE A 281 3.84 -13.30 -19.44
N GLY A 282 3.27 -12.69 -20.48
CA GLY A 282 3.21 -13.28 -21.83
C GLY A 282 4.61 -13.56 -22.38
N LYS A 283 5.52 -12.58 -22.31
CA LYS A 283 6.92 -12.76 -22.72
C LYS A 283 7.65 -13.81 -21.89
N PHE A 284 7.43 -13.85 -20.58
CA PHE A 284 8.01 -14.89 -19.73
C PHE A 284 7.53 -16.28 -20.13
N ARG A 285 6.25 -16.43 -20.46
CA ARG A 285 5.67 -17.69 -20.94
C ARG A 285 6.30 -18.10 -22.27
N ASP A 286 6.42 -17.18 -23.23
CA ASP A 286 6.97 -17.47 -24.56
C ASP A 286 8.48 -17.82 -24.47
N ASN A 287 9.24 -17.12 -23.63
CA ASN A 287 10.66 -17.42 -23.38
C ASN A 287 10.85 -18.78 -22.70
N SER A 288 10.02 -19.11 -21.71
CA SER A 288 10.06 -20.41 -21.02
C SER A 288 9.70 -21.56 -21.97
N SER A 289 8.71 -21.40 -22.85
CA SER A 289 8.39 -22.40 -23.87
C SER A 289 9.52 -22.58 -24.89
N THR A 290 10.21 -21.50 -25.27
CA THR A 290 11.34 -21.56 -26.21
C THR A 290 12.56 -22.24 -25.58
N GLU A 291 12.88 -21.97 -24.32
CA GLU A 291 13.94 -22.66 -23.58
C GLU A 291 13.65 -24.17 -23.42
N VAL A 292 12.41 -24.54 -23.10
CA VAL A 292 12.00 -25.95 -23.02
C VAL A 292 12.12 -26.64 -24.38
N LEU A 293 11.75 -25.97 -25.47
CA LEU A 293 11.90 -26.51 -26.83
C LEU A 293 13.38 -26.69 -27.22
N MET A 294 14.24 -25.74 -26.87
CA MET A 294 15.68 -25.84 -27.13
C MET A 294 16.36 -26.95 -26.31
N VAL A 295 15.96 -27.17 -25.06
CA VAL A 295 16.45 -28.27 -24.23
C VAL A 295 15.96 -29.63 -24.75
N SER A 296 14.72 -29.71 -25.26
CA SER A 296 14.19 -30.92 -25.90
C SER A 296 14.93 -31.27 -27.19
N ASN A 297 15.22 -30.28 -28.04
CA ASN A 297 15.98 -30.49 -29.28
C ASN A 297 17.43 -30.91 -29.04
N ARG A 298 18.09 -30.43 -27.97
CA ARG A 298 19.42 -30.94 -27.58
C ARG A 298 19.37 -32.41 -27.19
N ARG A 299 18.38 -32.84 -26.39
CA ARG A 299 18.23 -34.26 -26.02
C ARG A 299 17.83 -35.17 -27.18
N ALA A 300 17.16 -34.64 -28.20
CA ALA A 300 16.86 -35.39 -29.42
C ALA A 300 18.11 -35.58 -30.30
N SER A 301 19.03 -34.62 -30.29
CA SER A 301 20.29 -34.68 -31.03
C SER A 301 21.31 -35.65 -30.43
N ASP A 302 21.20 -36.00 -29.14
CA ASP A 302 22.08 -36.95 -28.45
C ASP A 302 21.59 -38.40 -28.53
N ARG A 303 20.48 -38.68 -29.24
CA ARG A 303 20.06 -40.07 -29.46
C ARG A 303 21.00 -40.71 -30.50
N PRO A 304 21.62 -41.85 -30.18
CA PRO A 304 22.43 -42.57 -31.15
C PRO A 304 21.56 -42.99 -32.34
N PRO A 305 22.08 -42.95 -33.57
CA PRO A 305 21.30 -43.26 -34.76
C PRO A 305 20.78 -44.69 -34.69
N GLU A 306 19.46 -44.82 -34.72
CA GLU A 306 18.76 -46.10 -34.89
C GLU A 306 19.27 -46.73 -36.19
N HIS A 307 19.93 -47.88 -36.08
CA HIS A 307 20.36 -48.67 -37.22
C HIS A 307 19.12 -49.07 -38.03
N GLN A 308 18.92 -48.44 -39.19
CA GLN A 308 18.01 -48.93 -40.20
C GLN A 308 18.54 -50.27 -40.73
N PRO A 309 17.80 -51.38 -40.63
CA PRO A 309 18.22 -52.64 -41.22
C PRO A 309 18.22 -52.48 -42.75
N LEU A 310 19.36 -52.81 -43.38
CA LEU A 310 19.50 -52.85 -44.83
C LEU A 310 18.43 -53.78 -45.42
N ARG A 311 17.58 -53.21 -46.27
CA ARG A 311 16.69 -53.94 -47.16
C ARG A 311 17.55 -54.52 -48.28
N CYS A 312 17.81 -55.82 -48.24
CA CYS A 312 18.37 -56.54 -49.38
C CYS A 312 17.22 -56.81 -50.36
N ASP A 313 17.23 -56.08 -51.48
CA ASP A 313 16.42 -56.43 -52.65
C ASP A 313 17.10 -57.60 -53.37
N LEU A 314 16.35 -58.69 -53.56
CA LEU A 314 16.65 -59.79 -54.46
C LEU A 314 15.35 -60.33 -55.06
#